data_AF-A0A6B2LLG8-F1
#
_entry.id   AF-A0A6B2LLG8-F1
#
_cell.length_a   1.000
_cell.length_b   1.000
_cell.length_c   1.000
_cell.angle_alpha   90.00
_cell.angle_beta   90.00
_cell.angle_gamma   90.00
#
_symmetry.space_group_name_H-M   'P 1'
#
loop_
_entity.id
_entity.type
_entity.pdbx_description
1 polymer ?
#
loop_
_entity_poly.entity_id
_entity_poly.type
_entity_poly.pdbx_seq_one_letter_code
_entity_poly.pdbx_strand_id
1 'polypeptide(L)'
;MVYRFADNTFSETYVHTIGVDFKIRMIRRDDIIFKLQIWDFGMKPMVFPSNYYKGVEGILVVYDVTKLLSFHNVVLWLEDIKKRSSPRVTVYLVGNKVDLIEERVVSFQEGQSLANQYQVPYFETSTKDGTNVEQLFESLTLSIFNF
;
A
#
# COMPACT_ATOMS: atom_id res chain seq x y z
N MET A 1 3.90 4.21 6.13
CA MET A 1 3.12 2.95 6.20
C MET A 1 3.99 1.78 6.65
N VAL A 2 5.09 1.48 5.96
CA VAL A 2 5.96 0.33 6.29
C VAL A 2 6.54 0.41 7.70
N TYR A 3 7.07 1.55 8.15
CA TYR A 3 7.57 1.73 9.52
C TYR A 3 6.50 1.58 10.62
N ARG A 4 5.29 2.07 10.35
CA ARG A 4 4.16 1.90 11.27
C ARG A 4 3.80 0.43 11.40
N PHE A 5 3.78 -0.31 10.29
CA PHE A 5 3.53 -1.74 10.34
C PHE A 5 4.71 -2.51 10.95
N ALA A 6 5.94 -2.33 10.48
CA ALA A 6 7.08 -3.14 10.93
C ALA A 6 7.50 -2.85 12.38
N ASP A 7 7.51 -1.58 12.80
CA ASP A 7 8.14 -1.15 14.05
C ASP A 7 7.18 -0.41 14.99
N ASN A 8 5.92 -0.23 14.63
CA ASN A 8 4.95 0.63 15.33
C ASN A 8 5.47 2.06 15.57
N THR A 9 6.20 2.62 14.60
CA THR A 9 6.77 3.97 14.66
C THR A 9 6.16 4.91 13.63
N PHE A 10 6.11 6.19 13.99
CA PHE A 10 5.78 7.29 13.09
C PHE A 10 6.65 8.48 13.43
N SER A 11 7.12 9.18 12.40
CA SER A 11 7.90 10.41 12.51
C SER A 11 7.12 11.55 11.90
N GLU A 12 6.88 12.62 12.67
CA GLU A 12 6.29 13.86 12.16
C GLU A 12 7.26 14.62 11.24
N THR A 13 8.56 14.50 11.48
CA THR A 13 9.56 14.96 10.52
C THR A 13 9.55 14.02 9.33
N TYR A 14 9.09 14.54 8.20
CA TYR A 14 9.06 13.80 6.94
C TYR A 14 10.51 13.55 6.48
N VAL A 15 11.01 12.33 6.72
CA VAL A 15 12.27 11.86 6.16
C VAL A 15 11.93 11.14 4.86
N HIS A 16 12.29 11.72 3.71
CA HIS A 16 12.15 11.05 2.41
C HIS A 16 12.99 9.77 2.41
N THR A 17 12.39 8.63 2.07
CA THR A 17 13.16 7.42 1.72
C THR A 17 13.98 7.72 0.46
N ILE A 18 15.30 7.76 0.59
CA ILE A 18 16.22 7.84 -0.54
C ILE A 18 16.46 6.41 -1.02
N GLY A 19 15.87 6.05 -2.17
CA GLY A 19 16.00 4.71 -2.75
C GLY A 19 14.91 3.75 -2.29
N VAL A 20 15.32 2.53 -1.92
CA VAL A 20 14.45 1.42 -1.52
C VAL A 20 14.80 1.02 -0.09
N ASP A 21 13.79 0.95 0.77
CA ASP A 21 13.96 0.42 2.13
C ASP A 21 13.33 -0.97 2.24
N PHE A 22 13.87 -1.81 3.11
CA PHE A 22 13.49 -3.21 3.26
C PHE A 22 13.26 -3.57 4.73
N LYS A 23 12.09 -4.13 5.01
CA LYS A 23 11.70 -4.59 6.34
C LYS A 23 11.19 -6.02 6.28
N ILE A 24 11.44 -6.76 7.36
CA ILE A 24 10.86 -8.09 7.58
C ILE A 24 9.98 -8.01 8.81
N ARG A 25 8.73 -8.49 8.69
CA ARG A 25 7.83 -8.70 9.83
C ARG A 25 7.23 -10.09 9.77
N MET A 26 7.23 -10.79 10.91
CA MET A 26 6.50 -12.03 11.06
C MET A 26 5.09 -11.72 11.54
N ILE A 27 4.08 -12.28 10.88
CA ILE A 27 2.72 -12.27 11.37
C ILE A 27 2.28 -13.72 11.63
N ARG A 28 1.52 -13.92 12.72
CA ARG A 28 0.96 -15.23 13.05
C ARG A 28 -0.55 -15.20 12.81
N ARG A 29 -1.04 -16.17 12.06
CA ARG A 29 -2.47 -16.47 11.96
C ARG A 29 -2.65 -17.96 12.19
N ASP A 30 -3.48 -18.27 13.18
CA ASP A 30 -3.62 -19.61 13.73
C ASP A 30 -2.25 -20.21 14.11
N ASP A 31 -1.91 -21.35 13.53
CA ASP A 31 -0.64 -22.05 13.73
C ASP A 31 0.38 -21.82 12.60
N ILE A 32 0.07 -20.89 11.67
CA ILE A 32 0.96 -20.54 10.56
C ILE A 32 1.65 -19.21 10.85
N ILE A 33 2.96 -19.19 10.64
CA ILE A 33 3.80 -17.99 10.73
C ILE A 33 4.14 -17.55 9.31
N PHE A 34 3.66 -16.37 8.93
CA PHE A 34 3.98 -15.74 7.65
C PHE A 34 5.14 -14.78 7.83
N LYS A 35 6.21 -14.97 7.04
CA LYS A 35 7.35 -14.05 7.00
C LYS A 35 7.15 -13.05 5.85
N LEU A 36 6.71 -11.85 6.18
CA LEU A 36 6.52 -10.78 5.21
C LEU A 36 7.85 -10.07 4.93
N GLN A 37 8.18 -9.92 3.65
CA GLN A 37 9.30 -9.15 3.15
C GLN A 37 8.74 -7.91 2.44
N ILE A 38 8.89 -6.75 3.06
CA ILE A 38 8.23 -5.51 2.67
C ILE A 38 9.27 -4.56 2.12
N TRP A 39 9.02 -4.08 0.90
CA TRP A 39 9.89 -3.16 0.20
C TRP A 39 9.16 -1.81 0.10
N ASP A 40 9.72 -0.76 0.69
CA ASP A 40 9.21 0.61 0.60
C ASP A 40 10.00 1.37 -0.46
N PHE A 41 9.31 1.86 -1.47
CA PHE A 41 9.92 2.62 -2.56
C PHE A 41 9.57 4.10 -2.38
N GLY A 42 10.60 4.93 -2.15
CA GLY A 42 10.43 6.38 -2.08
C GLY A 42 9.97 6.98 -3.42
N MET A 43 9.68 8.29 -3.42
CA MET A 43 9.06 9.06 -4.52
C MET A 43 9.80 9.05 -5.90
N LYS A 44 10.92 8.34 -6.03
CA LYS A 44 11.69 8.20 -7.27
C LYS A 44 12.12 6.75 -7.47
N PRO A 45 11.29 5.97 -8.15
CA PRO A 45 11.79 5.44 -9.41
C PRO A 45 10.77 5.75 -10.51
N MET A 46 11.14 6.66 -11.42
CA MET A 46 10.41 6.91 -12.67
C MET A 46 10.23 5.64 -13.53
N VAL A 47 10.91 4.54 -13.16
CA VAL A 47 10.77 3.21 -13.71
C VAL A 47 10.95 2.21 -12.57
N PHE A 48 9.87 1.53 -12.16
CA PHE A 48 10.02 0.31 -11.36
C PHE A 48 10.77 -0.70 -12.24
N PRO A 49 12.02 -1.09 -11.92
CA PRO A 49 12.74 -1.99 -12.80
C PRO A 49 11.98 -3.31 -12.87
N SER A 50 11.78 -3.85 -14.07
CA SER A 50 10.96 -5.04 -14.33
C SER A 50 11.30 -6.22 -13.41
N ASN A 51 12.56 -6.32 -12.99
CA ASN A 51 13.05 -7.34 -12.06
C ASN A 51 12.44 -7.27 -10.64
N TYR A 52 11.91 -6.12 -10.21
CA TYR A 52 11.27 -5.99 -8.88
C TYR A 52 9.85 -6.51 -8.83
N TYR A 53 9.19 -6.78 -9.97
CA TYR A 53 7.92 -7.50 -9.98
C TYR A 53 8.11 -9.01 -9.85
N LYS A 54 9.34 -9.52 -10.06
CA LYS A 54 9.63 -10.95 -10.01
C LYS A 54 9.63 -11.42 -8.55
N GLY A 55 8.70 -12.32 -8.22
CA GLY A 55 8.55 -12.86 -6.86
C GLY A 55 7.74 -11.95 -5.92
N VAL A 56 7.16 -10.86 -6.43
CA VAL A 56 6.17 -10.08 -5.67
C VAL A 56 4.83 -10.79 -5.73
N GLU A 57 4.24 -11.01 -4.55
CA GLU A 57 2.93 -11.64 -4.40
C GLU A 57 1.83 -10.62 -4.08
N GLY A 58 2.21 -9.48 -3.47
CA GLY A 58 1.30 -8.40 -3.06
C GLY A 58 1.86 -7.01 -3.33
N ILE A 59 1.00 -6.09 -3.77
CA ILE A 59 1.34 -4.68 -4.00
C ILE A 59 0.31 -3.77 -3.30
N LEU A 60 0.81 -2.78 -2.57
CA LEU A 60 0.00 -1.68 -2.04
C LEU A 60 0.24 -0.43 -2.87
N VAL A 61 -0.82 0.12 -3.47
CA VAL A 61 -0.78 1.38 -4.20
C VAL A 61 -1.38 2.46 -3.30
N VAL A 62 -0.55 3.33 -2.75
CA VAL A 62 -0.96 4.25 -1.68
C VAL A 62 -1.01 5.69 -2.18
N TYR A 63 -2.10 6.40 -1.90
CA TYR A 63 -2.21 7.84 -2.08
C TYR A 63 -2.56 8.55 -0.77
N ASP A 64 -2.49 9.87 -0.78
CA ASP A 64 -2.81 10.75 0.35
C ASP A 64 -4.19 11.38 0.13
N VAL A 65 -5.15 11.14 1.02
CA VAL A 65 -6.53 11.62 0.87
C VAL A 65 -6.64 13.15 0.92
N THR A 66 -5.60 13.85 1.40
CA THR A 66 -5.52 15.32 1.41
C THR A 66 -4.84 15.89 0.15
N LYS A 67 -4.39 15.03 -0.78
CA LYS A 67 -3.68 15.45 -2.00
C LYS A 67 -4.25 14.81 -3.25
N LEU A 68 -5.12 15.55 -3.95
CA LEU A 68 -5.75 15.13 -5.19
C LEU A 68 -4.75 14.68 -6.27
N LEU A 69 -3.60 15.37 -6.40
CA LEU A 69 -2.56 14.98 -7.35
C LEU A 69 -2.01 13.56 -7.09
N SER A 70 -1.90 13.16 -5.81
CA SER A 70 -1.45 11.80 -5.47
C SER A 70 -2.47 10.74 -5.90
N PHE A 71 -3.76 11.06 -5.79
CA PHE A 71 -4.86 10.21 -6.25
C PHE A 71 -4.89 10.06 -7.77
N HIS A 72 -4.60 11.12 -8.52
CA HIS A 72 -4.46 11.01 -9.97
C HIS A 72 -3.23 10.19 -10.37
N ASN A 73 -2.12 10.32 -9.63
CA ASN A 73 -0.89 9.59 -9.95
C ASN A 73 -1.01 8.08 -9.73
N VAL A 74 -1.84 7.61 -8.79
CA VAL A 74 -2.03 6.16 -8.57
C VAL A 74 -2.70 5.46 -9.75
N VAL A 75 -3.45 6.18 -10.60
CA VAL A 75 -4.00 5.64 -11.85
C VAL A 75 -2.89 5.14 -12.77
N LEU A 76 -1.82 5.93 -12.91
CA LEU A 76 -0.65 5.55 -13.72
C LEU A 76 -0.03 4.26 -13.18
N TRP A 77 0.13 4.15 -11.85
CA TRP A 77 0.67 2.94 -11.22
C TRP A 77 -0.22 1.72 -11.40
N LEU A 78 -1.54 1.87 -11.25
CA LEU A 78 -2.49 0.76 -11.43
C LEU A 78 -2.48 0.24 -12.87
N GLU A 79 -2.46 1.13 -13.87
CA GLU A 79 -2.34 0.72 -15.27
C GLU A 79 -1.02 0.01 -15.57
N ASP A 80 0.05 0.52 -14.99
CA ASP A 80 1.40 0.06 -15.18
C ASP A 80 1.61 -1.34 -14.58
N ILE A 81 1.12 -1.55 -13.36
CA ILE A 81 1.05 -2.86 -12.70
C ILE A 81 0.21 -3.82 -13.54
N LYS A 82 -1.01 -3.42 -13.95
CA LYS A 82 -1.88 -4.25 -14.79
C LYS A 82 -1.23 -4.71 -16.10
N LYS A 83 -0.35 -3.90 -16.68
CA LYS A 83 0.38 -4.23 -17.92
C LYS A 83 1.58 -5.16 -17.69
N ARG A 84 2.21 -5.12 -16.51
CA ARG A 84 3.52 -5.75 -16.28
C ARG A 84 3.57 -6.84 -15.21
N SER A 85 2.63 -6.88 -14.28
CA SER A 85 2.62 -7.85 -13.20
C SER A 85 2.00 -9.18 -13.64
N SER A 86 2.38 -10.25 -12.95
CA SER A 86 1.69 -11.54 -13.08
C SER A 86 0.21 -11.38 -12.65
N PRO A 87 -0.75 -12.07 -13.30
CA PRO A 87 -2.15 -12.09 -12.86
C PRO A 87 -2.36 -12.62 -11.44
N ARG A 88 -1.36 -13.30 -10.87
CA ARG A 88 -1.40 -13.82 -9.49
C ARG A 88 -1.05 -12.77 -8.43
N VAL A 89 -0.56 -11.60 -8.82
CA VAL A 89 -0.20 -10.54 -7.87
C VAL A 89 -1.47 -9.92 -7.32
N THR A 90 -1.60 -9.94 -6.00
CA THR A 90 -2.70 -9.27 -5.30
C THR A 90 -2.39 -7.79 -5.16
N VAL A 91 -3.28 -6.91 -5.62
CA VAL A 91 -3.06 -5.46 -5.60
C VAL A 91 -4.16 -4.80 -4.78
N TYR A 92 -3.80 -3.90 -3.86
CA TYR A 92 -4.73 -3.12 -3.05
C TYR A 92 -4.52 -1.62 -3.32
N LEU A 93 -5.60 -0.88 -3.50
CA LEU A 93 -5.58 0.58 -3.47
C LEU A 93 -5.76 1.06 -2.02
N VAL A 94 -4.97 2.05 -1.60
CA VAL A 94 -4.97 2.53 -0.22
C VAL A 94 -5.01 4.05 -0.15
N GLY A 95 -6.06 4.59 0.45
CA GLY A 95 -6.12 6.00 0.86
C GLY A 95 -5.49 6.16 2.24
N ASN A 96 -4.40 6.91 2.37
CA ASN A 96 -3.72 7.15 3.64
C ASN A 96 -4.00 8.57 4.16
N LYS A 97 -3.74 8.79 5.46
CA LYS A 97 -3.94 10.04 6.20
C LYS A 97 -5.41 10.40 6.47
N VAL A 98 -6.23 9.40 6.70
CA VAL A 98 -7.66 9.63 7.00
C VAL A 98 -7.91 10.29 8.35
N ASP A 99 -6.89 10.41 9.19
CA ASP A 99 -6.89 11.21 10.42
C ASP A 99 -7.05 12.72 10.15
N LEU A 100 -6.71 13.20 8.95
CA LEU A 100 -6.81 14.61 8.55
C LEU A 100 -8.17 14.90 7.91
N ILE A 101 -9.25 14.77 8.69
CA ILE A 101 -10.64 14.86 8.22
C ILE A 101 -10.92 16.19 7.50
N GLU A 102 -10.51 17.31 8.09
CA GLU A 102 -10.77 18.67 7.56
C GLU A 102 -9.97 18.99 6.29
N GLU A 103 -8.85 18.31 6.07
CA GLU A 103 -7.99 18.50 4.89
C GLU A 103 -8.32 17.52 3.76
N ARG A 104 -9.30 16.64 3.95
CA ARG A 104 -9.67 15.62 2.97
C ARG A 104 -10.18 16.29 1.69
N VAL A 105 -9.56 15.94 0.57
CA VAL A 105 -9.97 16.38 -0.78
C VAL A 105 -10.37 15.21 -1.68
N VAL A 106 -10.17 13.97 -1.24
CA VAL A 106 -10.64 12.75 -1.93
C VAL A 106 -11.56 12.00 -0.97
N SER A 107 -12.81 11.84 -1.38
CA SER A 107 -13.81 11.10 -0.61
C SER A 107 -13.57 9.60 -0.65
N PHE A 108 -14.12 8.88 0.33
CA PHE A 108 -14.12 7.42 0.33
C PHE A 108 -14.78 6.87 -0.94
N GLN A 109 -15.88 7.50 -1.40
CA GLN A 109 -16.62 7.07 -2.58
C GLN A 109 -15.80 7.19 -3.86
N GLU A 110 -15.00 8.23 -4.02
CA GLU A 110 -14.08 8.38 -5.16
C GLU A 110 -13.00 7.30 -5.15
N GLY A 111 -12.38 7.06 -3.99
CA GLY A 111 -11.40 5.98 -3.82
C GLY A 111 -11.99 4.60 -4.13
N GLN A 112 -13.16 4.29 -3.58
CA GLN A 112 -13.88 3.04 -3.81
C GLN A 112 -14.29 2.88 -5.28
N SER A 113 -14.73 3.95 -5.94
CA SER A 113 -15.12 3.91 -7.35
C SER A 113 -13.92 3.59 -8.24
N LEU A 114 -12.76 4.20 -7.97
CA LEU A 114 -11.52 3.89 -8.68
C LEU A 114 -11.10 2.43 -8.45
N ALA A 115 -11.15 1.95 -7.21
CA ALA A 115 -10.81 0.57 -6.88
C ALA A 115 -11.71 -0.43 -7.62
N ASN A 116 -13.02 -0.16 -7.68
CA ASN A 116 -13.98 -0.97 -8.42
C ASN A 116 -13.69 -0.99 -9.93
N GLN A 117 -13.30 0.14 -10.52
CA GLN A 117 -12.92 0.24 -11.92
C GLN A 117 -11.72 -0.66 -12.26
N TYR A 118 -10.75 -0.76 -11.35
CA TYR A 118 -9.56 -1.60 -11.51
C TYR A 118 -9.73 -3.02 -10.94
N GLN A 119 -10.89 -3.32 -10.35
CA GLN A 119 -11.20 -4.61 -9.71
C GLN A 119 -10.17 -4.99 -8.62
N VAL A 120 -9.76 -4.00 -7.83
CA VAL A 120 -8.84 -4.18 -6.70
C VAL A 120 -9.56 -3.83 -5.38
N PRO A 121 -9.21 -4.47 -4.25
CA PRO A 121 -9.71 -4.05 -2.94
C PRO A 121 -9.25 -2.64 -2.57
N TYR A 122 -10.03 -1.96 -1.74
CA TYR A 122 -9.77 -0.61 -1.26
C TYR A 122 -9.72 -0.56 0.27
N PHE A 123 -8.72 0.12 0.81
CA PHE A 123 -8.58 0.39 2.24
C PHE A 123 -8.31 1.87 2.49
N GLU A 124 -8.85 2.38 3.59
CA GLU A 124 -8.48 3.68 4.14
C GLU A 124 -7.67 3.48 5.42
N THR A 125 -6.56 4.21 5.55
CA THR A 125 -5.58 4.02 6.63
C THR A 125 -5.09 5.35 7.19
N SER A 126 -4.60 5.32 8.42
CA SER A 126 -3.73 6.38 8.94
C SER A 126 -2.45 5.76 9.48
N THR A 127 -1.34 6.13 8.86
CA THR A 127 0.00 5.80 9.41
C THR A 127 0.25 6.54 10.73
N LYS A 128 -0.39 7.69 10.96
CA LYS A 128 -0.16 8.53 12.14
C LYS A 128 -0.67 7.83 13.40
N ASP A 129 -1.93 7.44 13.43
CA ASP A 129 -2.55 6.79 14.59
C ASP A 129 -2.61 5.25 14.49
N GLY A 130 -2.28 4.69 13.33
CA GLY A 130 -2.27 3.24 13.09
C GLY A 130 -3.57 2.68 12.53
N THR A 131 -4.59 3.52 12.30
CA THR A 131 -5.90 3.10 11.78
C THR A 131 -5.77 2.24 10.54
N ASN A 132 -6.34 1.03 10.63
CA ASN A 132 -6.42 0.02 9.56
C ASN A 132 -5.09 -0.48 8.99
N VAL A 133 -3.93 -0.07 9.52
CA VAL A 133 -2.63 -0.48 8.97
C VAL A 133 -2.42 -1.98 9.18
N GLU A 134 -2.70 -2.51 10.36
CA GLU A 134 -2.56 -3.95 10.62
C GLU A 134 -3.52 -4.77 9.75
N GLN A 135 -4.78 -4.36 9.73
CA GLN A 135 -5.86 -5.01 8.98
C GLN A 135 -5.57 -5.06 7.49
N LEU A 136 -4.97 -4.00 6.93
CA LEU A 136 -4.55 -3.97 5.53
C LEU A 136 -3.53 -5.06 5.21
N PHE A 137 -2.45 -5.16 5.99
CA PHE A 137 -1.40 -6.15 5.74
C PHE A 137 -1.87 -7.58 6.04
N GLU A 138 -2.72 -7.77 7.03
CA GLU A 138 -3.36 -9.06 7.30
C GLU A 138 -4.27 -9.48 6.14
N SER A 139 -5.15 -8.59 5.66
CA SER A 139 -6.05 -8.84 4.52
C SER A 139 -5.27 -9.17 3.25
N LEU A 140 -4.21 -8.41 2.96
CA LEU A 140 -3.33 -8.68 1.83
C LEU A 140 -2.68 -10.07 1.95
N THR A 141 -2.19 -10.42 3.13
CA THR A 141 -1.53 -11.72 3.35
C THR A 141 -2.51 -12.86 3.14
N LEU A 142 -3.71 -12.81 3.73
CA LEU A 142 -4.72 -13.85 3.56
C LEU A 142 -5.15 -14.00 2.09
N SER A 143 -5.31 -12.88 1.39
CA SER A 143 -5.63 -12.87 -0.04
C SER A 143 -4.57 -13.57 -0.89
N ILE A 144 -3.28 -13.36 -0.59
CA ILE A 144 -2.16 -14.00 -1.30
C ILE A 144 -2.17 -15.52 -1.10
N PHE A 145 -2.40 -15.98 0.13
CA PHE A 145 -2.34 -17.40 0.48
C PHE A 145 -3.67 -18.15 0.24
N ASN A 146 -4.69 -17.47 -0.31
CA ASN A 146 -6.04 -18.02 -0.55
C ASN A 146 -6.66 -18.69 0.69
N PHE A 147 -6.47 -18.08 1.86
CA PHE A 147 -7.25 -18.42 3.05
C PHE A 147 -8.62 -17.75 3.04
#